data_AF-A0A9D1VBM9-F1
#
_entry.id   AF-A0A9D1VBM9-F1
#
_cell.length_a   1.000
_cell.length_b   1.000
_cell.length_c   1.000
_cell.angle_alpha   90.00
_cell.angle_beta   90.00
_cell.angle_gamma   90.00
#
_symmetry.space_group_name_H-M   'P 1'
#
loop_
_entity.id
_entity.type
_entity.pdbx_description
1 polymer ?
#
loop_
_entity_poly.entity_id
_entity_poly.type
_entity_poly.pdbx_seq_one_letter_code
_entity_poly.pdbx_strand_id
1 'polypeptide(L)'
;MSRRSAKLLLLLCALAFAAALWGAADCGARLATLDPSDAEATHLRRLIYFHFALSQLAVLGAVLIFYARHARWKRYYLLVSYNEKGMPLNPPGIRMPAERVYRCNLHALDAAELPPDDAPVLVYPMMMLSGKSSGDRLEAALGDAFRRAGRKPDLYYQPVLGASPWLARAAAELLRPLLDEQSAVLVVAHDSALPELPPEPALFCRRLRRQLPGVEIALGYMRRQPTAHERLAQLHGSRVLLLPFLLTEGYHAACDLPGSEQAAACGKSLLRLPVIAELLQRDLSPAARRSRRPAPRA
;
A
#
# COMPACT_ATOMS: atom_id res chain seq x y z
N MET A 1 -20.09 10.65 8.68
CA MET A 1 -21.10 11.51 8.02
C MET A 1 -22.37 10.69 7.83
N SER A 2 -23.56 11.17 8.20
CA SER A 2 -24.77 10.47 7.77
C SER A 2 -24.89 10.60 6.25
N ARG A 3 -25.46 9.59 5.57
CA ARG A 3 -25.72 9.64 4.11
C ARG A 3 -26.42 10.93 3.66
N ARG A 4 -27.15 11.60 4.56
CA ARG A 4 -27.85 12.86 4.31
C ARG A 4 -26.89 14.04 4.06
N SER A 5 -25.81 14.15 4.83
CA SER A 5 -24.85 15.25 4.69
C SER A 5 -24.02 15.15 3.40
N ALA A 6 -23.73 13.93 2.93
CA ALA A 6 -23.00 13.71 1.67
C ALA A 6 -23.83 14.13 0.47
N LYS A 7 -25.11 13.74 0.49
CA LYS A 7 -26.09 14.13 -0.52
C LYS A 7 -26.28 15.64 -0.56
N LEU A 8 -26.31 16.32 0.58
CA LEU A 8 -26.46 17.77 0.64
C LEU A 8 -25.26 18.50 0.03
N LEU A 9 -24.02 18.04 0.30
CA LEU A 9 -22.82 18.63 -0.28
C LEU A 9 -22.73 18.41 -1.79
N LEU A 10 -23.02 17.19 -2.26
CA LEU A 10 -23.11 16.89 -3.70
C LEU A 10 -24.18 17.74 -4.40
N LEU A 11 -25.34 17.93 -3.74
CA LEU A 11 -26.40 18.79 -4.25
C LEU A 11 -25.93 20.25 -4.37
N LEU A 12 -25.25 20.79 -3.35
CA LEU A 12 -24.73 22.15 -3.37
C LEU A 12 -23.66 22.34 -4.46
N CYS A 13 -22.76 21.38 -4.64
CA CYS A 13 -21.78 21.40 -5.73
C CYS A 13 -22.44 21.32 -7.11
N ALA A 14 -23.45 20.46 -7.27
CA ALA A 14 -24.20 20.33 -8.51
C ALA A 14 -24.98 21.60 -8.86
N LEU A 15 -25.62 22.24 -7.86
CA LEU A 15 -26.34 23.51 -8.04
C LEU A 15 -25.39 24.65 -8.40
N ALA A 16 -24.23 24.74 -7.74
CA ALA A 16 -23.22 25.75 -8.06
C ALA A 16 -22.67 25.58 -9.49
N PHE A 17 -22.45 24.33 -9.91
CA PHE A 17 -22.00 24.01 -11.27
C PHE A 17 -23.08 24.31 -12.32
N ALA A 18 -24.34 23.96 -12.05
CA ALA A 18 -25.46 24.27 -12.93
C ALA A 18 -25.67 25.78 -13.11
N ALA A 19 -25.55 26.56 -12.03
CA ALA A 19 -25.63 28.03 -12.09
C ALA A 19 -24.49 28.63 -12.93
N ALA A 20 -23.27 28.10 -12.81
CA ALA A 20 -22.13 28.52 -13.61
C ALA A 20 -22.31 28.19 -15.11
N LEU A 21 -22.84 27.01 -15.43
CA LEU A 21 -23.15 26.60 -16.81
C LEU A 21 -24.26 27.46 -17.43
N TRP A 22 -25.32 27.75 -16.67
CA TRP A 22 -26.42 28.60 -17.13
C TRP A 22 -25.92 30.02 -17.43
N GLY A 23 -25.12 30.60 -16.53
CA GLY A 23 -24.50 31.91 -16.75
C GLY A 23 -23.58 31.94 -17.97
N ALA A 24 -22.79 30.89 -18.18
CA ALA A 24 -21.93 30.77 -19.37
C ALA A 24 -22.72 30.64 -20.68
N ALA A 25 -23.85 29.93 -20.67
CA ALA A 25 -24.70 29.74 -21.84
C ALA A 25 -25.45 31.02 -22.25
N ASP A 26 -26.05 31.74 -21.29
CA ASP A 26 -26.75 33.01 -21.56
C ASP A 26 -25.75 34.09 -22.04
N CYS A 27 -24.57 34.16 -21.44
CA CYS A 27 -23.53 35.07 -21.90
C CYS A 27 -22.93 34.68 -23.26
N GLY A 28 -22.80 33.39 -23.56
CA GLY A 28 -22.32 32.89 -24.86
C GLY A 28 -23.28 33.23 -26.01
N ALA A 29 -24.59 33.12 -25.77
CA ALA A 29 -25.61 33.50 -26.75
C ALA A 29 -25.58 35.01 -27.06
N ARG A 30 -25.36 35.87 -26.06
CA ARG A 30 -25.24 37.32 -26.24
C ARG A 30 -23.92 37.75 -26.90
N LEU A 31 -22.84 36.99 -26.69
CA LEU A 31 -21.55 37.24 -27.35
C LEU A 31 -21.56 36.87 -28.84
N ALA A 32 -22.38 35.89 -29.24
CA ALA A 32 -22.45 35.42 -30.62
C ALA A 32 -23.02 36.48 -31.59
N THR A 33 -23.69 37.51 -31.07
CA THR A 33 -24.32 38.58 -31.85
C THR A 33 -23.54 39.91 -31.85
N LEU A 34 -22.39 39.99 -31.16
CA LEU A 34 -21.59 41.21 -31.02
C LEU A 34 -20.34 41.17 -31.91
N ASP A 35 -20.02 42.30 -32.56
CA ASP A 35 -18.87 42.44 -33.45
C ASP A 35 -17.54 42.40 -32.64
N PRO A 36 -16.50 41.64 -33.03
CA PRO A 36 -15.32 41.42 -32.20
C PRO A 36 -14.48 42.67 -31.90
N SER A 37 -14.64 43.76 -32.66
CA SER A 37 -13.95 45.04 -32.45
C SER A 37 -14.60 45.94 -31.40
N ASP A 38 -15.74 45.52 -30.83
CA ASP A 38 -16.52 46.36 -29.94
C ASP A 38 -15.97 46.35 -28.50
N ALA A 39 -15.88 47.54 -27.89
CA ALA A 39 -15.38 47.69 -26.53
C ALA A 39 -16.30 46.96 -25.51
N GLU A 40 -17.60 46.90 -25.82
CA GLU A 40 -18.60 46.17 -25.04
C GLU A 40 -18.38 44.64 -25.10
N ALA A 41 -18.03 44.10 -26.26
CA ALA A 41 -17.71 42.67 -26.41
C ALA A 41 -16.48 42.27 -25.58
N THR A 42 -15.48 43.16 -25.51
CA THR A 42 -14.28 42.96 -24.68
C THR A 42 -14.61 43.02 -23.19
N HIS A 43 -15.46 43.97 -22.76
CA HIS A 43 -15.92 44.07 -21.37
C HIS A 43 -16.73 42.84 -20.94
N LEU A 44 -17.65 42.37 -21.80
CA LEU A 44 -18.49 41.21 -21.53
C LEU A 44 -17.66 39.92 -21.42
N ARG A 45 -16.65 39.72 -22.28
CA ARG A 45 -15.70 38.61 -22.18
C ARG A 45 -14.95 38.60 -20.83
N ARG A 46 -14.46 39.75 -20.38
CA ARG A 46 -13.77 39.88 -19.08
C ARG A 46 -14.69 39.52 -17.93
N LEU A 47 -15.96 39.92 -17.99
CA LEU A 47 -16.95 39.62 -16.96
C LEU A 47 -17.25 38.11 -16.88
N ILE A 48 -17.32 37.42 -18.02
CA ILE A 48 -17.49 35.95 -18.09
C ILE A 48 -16.28 35.23 -17.50
N TYR A 49 -15.07 35.60 -17.90
CA TYR A 49 -13.85 34.99 -17.35
C TYR A 49 -13.74 35.23 -15.84
N PHE A 50 -14.14 36.41 -15.36
CA PHE A 50 -14.18 36.72 -13.93
C PHE A 50 -15.16 35.82 -13.17
N HIS A 51 -16.39 35.64 -13.67
CA HIS A 51 -17.38 34.76 -13.05
C HIS A 51 -16.96 33.29 -13.09
N PHE A 52 -16.37 32.85 -14.20
CA PHE A 52 -15.82 31.49 -14.31
C PHE A 52 -14.68 31.29 -13.31
N ALA A 53 -13.72 32.20 -13.23
CA ALA A 53 -12.64 32.14 -12.24
C ALA A 53 -13.16 32.14 -10.79
N LEU A 54 -14.15 32.97 -10.48
CA LEU A 54 -14.76 33.02 -9.15
C LEU A 54 -15.48 31.70 -8.80
N SER A 55 -16.17 31.09 -9.76
CA SER A 55 -16.81 29.77 -9.58
C SER A 55 -15.79 28.65 -9.35
N GLN A 56 -14.67 28.64 -10.08
CA GLN A 56 -13.59 27.68 -9.87
C GLN A 56 -12.92 27.87 -8.50
N LEU A 57 -12.71 29.11 -8.05
CA LEU A 57 -12.21 29.42 -6.72
C LEU A 57 -13.19 29.01 -5.61
N ALA A 58 -14.50 29.16 -5.83
CA ALA A 58 -15.52 28.71 -4.88
C ALA A 58 -15.55 27.18 -4.76
N VAL A 59 -15.46 26.46 -5.89
CA VAL A 59 -15.37 24.98 -5.90
C VAL A 59 -14.07 24.52 -5.25
N LEU A 60 -12.93 25.11 -5.61
CA LEU A 60 -11.64 24.81 -5.00
C LEU A 60 -11.64 25.12 -3.49
N GLY A 61 -12.23 26.24 -3.09
CA GLY A 61 -12.41 26.63 -1.70
C GLY A 61 -13.30 25.66 -0.93
N ALA A 62 -14.41 25.20 -1.52
CA ALA A 62 -15.27 24.18 -0.93
C ALA A 62 -14.54 22.83 -0.79
N VAL A 63 -13.75 22.43 -1.79
CA VAL A 63 -12.92 21.22 -1.77
C VAL A 63 -11.81 21.34 -0.72
N LEU A 64 -11.16 22.50 -0.61
CA LEU A 64 -10.10 22.76 0.38
C LEU A 64 -10.67 22.84 1.80
N ILE A 65 -11.83 23.47 2.00
CA ILE A 65 -12.55 23.49 3.29
C ILE A 65 -13.02 22.07 3.65
N PHE A 66 -13.51 21.31 2.67
CA PHE A 66 -13.82 19.88 2.83
C PHE A 66 -12.58 19.12 3.27
N TYR A 67 -11.46 19.22 2.54
CA TYR A 67 -10.19 18.58 2.89
C TYR A 67 -9.64 19.05 4.24
N ALA A 68 -9.66 20.34 4.55
CA ALA A 68 -9.17 20.89 5.82
C ALA A 68 -10.04 20.45 7.01
N ARG A 69 -11.38 20.39 6.83
CA ARG A 69 -12.31 19.87 7.85
C ARG A 69 -12.26 18.34 7.94
N HIS A 70 -11.84 17.64 6.89
CA HIS A 70 -11.85 16.18 6.80
C HIS A 70 -10.47 15.52 7.00
N ALA A 71 -9.38 16.29 6.95
CA ALA A 71 -8.03 15.87 7.31
C ALA A 71 -7.90 15.45 8.79
N ARG A 72 -8.96 15.67 9.60
CA ARG A 72 -9.08 15.27 11.00
C ARG A 72 -10.12 14.18 11.26
N TRP A 73 -10.60 13.47 10.23
CA TRP A 73 -11.54 12.38 10.45
C TRP A 73 -10.98 11.35 11.43
N LYS A 74 -11.66 11.22 12.56
CA LYS A 74 -11.48 10.10 13.49
C LYS A 74 -11.62 8.84 12.65
N ARG A 75 -10.60 7.99 12.71
CA ARG A 75 -10.56 6.68 12.07
C ARG A 75 -9.68 5.79 12.91
N TYR A 76 -10.03 4.52 12.94
CA TYR A 76 -9.29 3.50 13.65
C TYR A 76 -8.48 2.66 12.68
N TYR A 77 -7.35 2.16 13.14
CA TYR A 77 -6.46 1.28 12.37
C TYR A 77 -6.46 -0.07 13.07
N LEU A 78 -7.03 -1.09 12.44
CA LEU A 78 -7.07 -2.44 12.98
C LEU A 78 -6.05 -3.29 12.23
N LEU A 79 -4.96 -3.65 12.90
CA LEU A 79 -3.91 -4.48 12.34
C LEU A 79 -4.20 -5.93 12.73
N VAL A 80 -4.41 -6.77 11.72
CA VAL A 80 -4.81 -8.18 11.92
C VAL A 80 -3.69 -9.10 11.51
N SER A 81 -3.25 -9.96 12.42
CA SER A 81 -2.14 -10.91 12.19
C SER A 81 -2.56 -12.36 12.45
N TYR A 82 -1.73 -13.30 11.98
CA TYR A 82 -1.90 -14.74 12.21
C TYR A 82 -1.12 -15.27 13.41
N ASN A 83 -0.15 -14.51 13.95
CA ASN A 83 0.78 -15.05 14.95
C ASN A 83 0.32 -14.76 16.39
N GLU A 84 0.51 -15.74 17.27
CA GLU A 84 0.23 -15.63 18.71
C GLU A 84 1.08 -14.57 19.40
N LYS A 85 2.29 -14.31 18.88
CA LYS A 85 3.21 -13.28 19.40
C LYS A 85 2.84 -11.85 19.03
N GLY A 86 1.74 -11.61 18.29
CA GLY A 86 1.25 -10.29 17.95
C GLY A 86 2.35 -9.43 17.33
N MET A 87 2.69 -9.67 16.07
CA MET A 87 3.83 -8.97 15.47
C MET A 87 3.67 -7.44 15.60
N PRO A 88 4.62 -6.74 16.24
CA PRO A 88 4.53 -5.30 16.51
C PRO A 88 4.86 -4.47 15.26
N LEU A 89 4.44 -4.92 14.09
CA LEU A 89 4.69 -4.24 12.83
C LEU A 89 3.62 -3.20 12.61
N ASN A 90 4.04 -1.98 12.32
CA ASN A 90 3.19 -0.97 11.71
C ASN A 90 3.34 -1.09 10.18
N PRO A 91 2.26 -1.02 9.39
CA PRO A 91 2.40 -0.89 7.95
C PRO A 91 3.28 0.34 7.65
N PRO A 92 4.34 0.16 6.86
CA PRO A 92 5.36 1.18 6.67
C PRO A 92 4.84 2.34 5.84
N GLY A 93 5.31 3.55 6.14
CA GLY A 93 4.93 4.77 5.41
C GLY A 93 3.54 5.31 5.78
N ILE A 94 2.87 4.74 6.79
CA ILE A 94 1.57 5.20 7.25
C ILE A 94 1.71 5.77 8.67
N ARG A 95 1.40 7.06 8.82
CA ARG A 95 1.36 7.70 10.13
C ARG A 95 0.05 7.34 10.82
N MET A 96 0.16 6.58 11.92
CA MET A 96 -0.98 6.13 12.71
C MET A 96 -0.83 6.66 14.14
N PRO A 97 -1.77 7.48 14.64
CA PRO A 97 -1.80 7.89 16.04
C PRO A 97 -2.02 6.68 16.94
N ALA A 98 -1.13 6.46 17.92
CA ALA A 98 -1.10 5.25 18.73
C ALA A 98 -2.43 4.97 19.45
N GLU A 99 -3.14 6.03 19.86
CA GLU A 99 -4.45 5.96 20.54
C GLU A 99 -5.59 5.48 19.63
N ARG A 100 -5.32 5.27 18.33
CA ARG A 100 -6.29 4.81 17.33
C ARG A 100 -5.87 3.49 16.68
N VAL A 101 -4.80 2.87 17.16
CA VAL A 101 -4.28 1.60 16.63
C VAL A 101 -4.74 0.46 17.51
N TYR A 102 -5.47 -0.46 16.91
CA TYR A 102 -5.93 -1.70 17.50
C TYR A 102 -5.21 -2.86 16.82
N ARG A 103 -4.93 -3.91 17.59
CA ARG A 103 -4.24 -5.10 17.10
C ARG A 103 -5.01 -6.32 17.52
N CYS A 104 -5.16 -7.27 16.61
CA CYS A 104 -5.76 -8.56 16.94
C CYS A 104 -5.09 -9.70 16.18
N ASN A 105 -5.23 -10.89 16.76
CA ASN A 105 -4.94 -12.14 16.08
C ASN A 105 -6.25 -12.70 15.52
N LEU A 106 -6.26 -13.08 14.25
CA LEU A 106 -7.42 -13.67 13.59
C LEU A 106 -7.95 -14.93 14.30
N HIS A 107 -7.08 -15.68 14.98
CA HIS A 107 -7.43 -16.88 15.74
C HIS A 107 -7.92 -16.60 17.17
N ALA A 108 -7.75 -15.38 17.67
CA ALA A 108 -8.10 -15.00 19.04
C ALA A 108 -8.93 -13.71 19.08
N LEU A 109 -9.84 -13.54 18.12
CA LEU A 109 -10.68 -12.34 18.02
C LEU A 109 -11.64 -12.17 19.21
N ASP A 110 -12.04 -13.26 19.86
CA ASP A 110 -12.97 -13.20 21.00
C ASP A 110 -12.34 -12.56 22.25
N ALA A 111 -11.00 -12.58 22.36
CA ALA A 111 -10.26 -11.92 23.42
C ALA A 111 -9.70 -10.55 22.99
N ALA A 112 -9.94 -10.13 21.74
CA ALA A 112 -9.34 -8.92 21.21
C ALA A 112 -10.10 -7.66 21.61
N GLU A 113 -9.36 -6.60 21.94
CA GLU A 113 -9.94 -5.27 22.03
C GLU A 113 -10.26 -4.76 20.63
N LEU A 114 -11.55 -4.68 20.30
CA LEU A 114 -12.02 -4.15 19.03
C LEU A 114 -12.20 -2.63 19.10
N PRO A 115 -11.89 -1.91 18.00
CA PRO A 115 -12.11 -0.47 17.94
C PRO A 115 -13.59 -0.12 18.16
N PRO A 116 -13.87 1.11 18.63
CA PRO A 116 -15.21 1.68 18.63
C PRO A 116 -15.80 1.77 17.21
N ASP A 117 -17.12 1.84 17.12
CA ASP A 117 -17.87 1.93 15.87
C ASP A 117 -18.39 3.34 15.55
N ASP A 118 -17.94 4.35 16.32
CA ASP A 118 -18.26 5.76 16.07
C ASP A 118 -17.45 6.40 14.92
N ALA A 119 -16.56 5.61 14.32
CA ALA A 119 -15.72 6.01 13.20
C ALA A 119 -15.36 4.83 12.29
N PRO A 120 -14.99 5.09 11.01
CA PRO A 120 -14.47 4.07 10.11
C PRO A 120 -13.26 3.32 10.68
N VAL A 121 -13.20 2.03 10.42
CA VAL A 121 -12.07 1.16 10.78
C VAL A 121 -11.34 0.74 9.50
N LEU A 122 -10.09 1.18 9.36
CA LEU A 122 -9.19 0.71 8.32
C LEU A 122 -8.56 -0.61 8.77
N VAL A 123 -8.88 -1.70 8.10
CA VAL A 123 -8.37 -3.03 8.42
C VAL A 123 -7.10 -3.28 7.62
N TYR A 124 -5.98 -3.53 8.29
CA TYR A 124 -4.70 -3.85 7.69
C TYR A 124 -4.39 -5.34 7.89
N PRO A 125 -4.55 -6.18 6.86
CA PRO A 125 -4.16 -7.58 6.93
C PRO A 125 -2.63 -7.67 6.91
N MET A 126 -2.03 -8.01 8.04
CA MET A 126 -0.58 -8.19 8.20
C MET A 126 -0.14 -9.56 7.69
N MET A 127 -0.52 -9.90 6.46
CA MET A 127 -0.21 -11.14 5.73
C MET A 127 0.62 -10.83 4.48
N MET A 128 1.42 -11.78 4.00
CA MET A 128 2.24 -11.57 2.80
C MET A 128 1.45 -11.74 1.49
N LEU A 129 0.39 -12.54 1.50
CA LEU A 129 -0.33 -12.94 0.28
C LEU A 129 -1.83 -12.75 0.46
N SER A 130 -2.50 -12.38 -0.64
CA SER A 130 -3.95 -12.46 -0.73
C SER A 130 -4.39 -13.94 -0.79
N GLY A 131 -5.46 -14.27 -0.08
CA GLY A 131 -5.97 -15.63 0.02
C GLY A 131 -7.24 -15.72 0.87
N LYS A 132 -7.80 -16.92 1.01
CA LYS A 132 -9.01 -17.15 1.84
C LYS A 132 -8.89 -16.55 3.25
N SER A 133 -7.69 -16.67 3.82
CA SER A 133 -7.31 -16.18 5.14
C SER A 133 -7.25 -14.66 5.30
N SER A 134 -6.96 -13.92 4.24
CA SER A 134 -6.84 -12.45 4.23
C SER A 134 -8.02 -11.76 3.50
N GLY A 135 -8.90 -12.53 2.85
CA GLY A 135 -10.18 -12.11 2.28
C GLY A 135 -11.36 -12.66 3.07
N ASP A 136 -12.21 -13.48 2.46
CA ASP A 136 -13.51 -13.95 2.99
C ASP A 136 -13.48 -14.38 4.46
N ARG A 137 -12.48 -15.15 4.90
CA ARG A 137 -12.37 -15.61 6.29
C ARG A 137 -12.15 -14.45 7.24
N LEU A 138 -11.30 -13.50 6.87
CA LEU A 138 -11.03 -12.31 7.67
C LEU A 138 -12.28 -11.42 7.74
N GLU A 139 -12.97 -11.24 6.62
CA GLU A 139 -14.19 -10.44 6.55
C GLU A 139 -15.30 -11.01 7.43
N ALA A 140 -15.58 -12.32 7.28
CA ALA A 140 -16.55 -13.01 8.10
C ALA A 140 -16.19 -12.96 9.59
N ALA A 141 -14.95 -13.29 9.94
CA ALA A 141 -14.51 -13.34 11.34
C ALA A 141 -14.58 -11.98 12.05
N LEU A 142 -14.18 -10.89 11.37
CA LEU A 142 -14.31 -9.54 11.93
C LEU A 142 -15.77 -9.12 12.02
N GLY A 143 -16.56 -9.36 10.97
CA GLY A 143 -17.99 -9.06 11.00
C GLY A 143 -18.70 -9.77 12.15
N ASP A 144 -18.38 -11.02 12.39
CA ASP A 144 -18.90 -11.82 13.51
C ASP A 144 -18.48 -11.24 14.86
N ALA A 145 -17.21 -10.88 15.01
CA ALA A 145 -16.66 -10.33 16.25
C ALA A 145 -17.31 -8.97 16.61
N PHE A 146 -17.46 -8.06 15.64
CA PHE A 146 -18.18 -6.79 15.86
C PHE A 146 -19.65 -7.01 16.19
N ARG A 147 -20.33 -7.95 15.52
CA ARG A 147 -21.74 -8.27 15.83
C ARG A 147 -21.91 -8.82 17.25
N ARG A 148 -21.02 -9.71 17.71
CA ARG A 148 -21.02 -10.20 19.10
C ARG A 148 -20.82 -9.06 20.11
N ALA A 149 -20.01 -8.07 19.76
CA ALA A 149 -19.82 -6.86 20.57
C ALA A 149 -20.99 -5.86 20.49
N GLY A 150 -22.07 -6.17 19.75
CA GLY A 150 -23.20 -5.26 19.54
C GLY A 150 -22.88 -4.03 18.68
N ARG A 151 -21.80 -4.09 17.89
CA ARG A 151 -21.26 -2.98 17.10
C ARG A 151 -21.39 -3.24 15.60
N LYS A 152 -21.43 -2.16 14.81
CA LYS A 152 -21.47 -2.26 13.34
C LYS A 152 -20.66 -1.13 12.67
N PRO A 153 -19.33 -1.17 12.74
CA PRO A 153 -18.49 -0.17 12.09
C PRO A 153 -18.50 -0.30 10.57
N ASP A 154 -18.19 0.81 9.88
CA ASP A 154 -17.78 0.77 8.47
C ASP A 154 -16.33 0.24 8.38
N LEU A 155 -16.17 -0.98 7.85
CA LEU A 155 -14.86 -1.62 7.67
C LEU A 155 -14.30 -1.35 6.26
N TYR A 156 -13.03 -0.94 6.19
CA TYR A 156 -12.32 -0.70 4.93
C TYR A 156 -11.04 -1.53 4.88
N TYR A 157 -11.06 -2.60 4.10
CA TYR A 157 -9.94 -3.53 3.96
C TYR A 157 -8.85 -2.94 3.08
N GLN A 158 -7.65 -2.90 3.63
CA GLN A 158 -6.45 -2.50 2.91
C GLN A 158 -5.80 -3.72 2.25
N PRO A 159 -4.96 -3.51 1.21
CA PRO A 159 -4.15 -4.60 0.66
C PRO A 159 -3.29 -5.26 1.73
N VAL A 160 -3.02 -6.55 1.54
CA VAL A 160 -2.12 -7.31 2.42
C VAL A 160 -0.72 -6.68 2.45
N LEU A 161 0.03 -6.91 3.53
CA LEU A 161 1.37 -6.35 3.73
C LEU A 161 2.32 -6.59 2.54
N GLY A 162 2.28 -7.77 1.92
CA GLY A 162 3.12 -8.09 0.75
C GLY A 162 2.83 -7.22 -0.49
N ALA A 163 1.64 -6.62 -0.58
CA ALA A 163 1.31 -5.67 -1.63
C ALA A 163 1.92 -4.27 -1.40
N SER A 164 2.58 -4.04 -0.25
CA SER A 164 3.17 -2.74 0.09
C SER A 164 4.31 -2.34 -0.87
N PRO A 165 4.27 -1.13 -1.45
CA PRO A 165 5.37 -0.64 -2.28
C PRO A 165 6.65 -0.37 -1.47
N TRP A 166 6.53 -0.18 -0.15
CA TRP A 166 7.67 0.12 0.71
C TRP A 166 8.62 -1.08 0.87
N LEU A 167 8.07 -2.31 0.88
CA LEU A 167 8.89 -3.53 1.01
C LEU A 167 9.94 -3.62 -0.10
N ALA A 168 9.59 -3.28 -1.34
CA ALA A 168 10.53 -3.33 -2.46
C ALA A 168 11.65 -2.28 -2.32
N ARG A 169 11.34 -1.09 -1.79
CA ARG A 169 12.35 -0.07 -1.50
C ARG A 169 13.28 -0.54 -0.38
N ALA A 170 12.74 -1.03 0.72
CA ALA A 170 13.52 -1.54 1.86
C ALA A 170 14.42 -2.72 1.44
N ALA A 171 13.89 -3.65 0.64
CA ALA A 171 14.67 -4.76 0.08
C ALA A 171 15.80 -4.25 -0.82
N ALA A 172 15.54 -3.27 -1.69
CA ALA A 172 16.58 -2.69 -2.52
C ALA A 172 17.70 -2.04 -1.69
N GLU A 173 17.38 -1.36 -0.59
CA GLU A 173 18.37 -0.78 0.32
C GLU A 173 19.23 -1.85 1.02
N LEU A 174 18.63 -2.99 1.39
CA LEU A 174 19.36 -4.14 1.91
C LEU A 174 20.27 -4.77 0.85
N LEU A 175 19.77 -4.91 -0.37
CA LEU A 175 20.45 -5.63 -1.45
C LEU A 175 21.61 -4.85 -2.05
N ARG A 176 21.48 -3.53 -2.24
CA ARG A 176 22.50 -2.67 -2.87
C ARG A 176 23.95 -2.91 -2.42
N PRO A 177 24.26 -2.92 -1.11
CA PRO A 177 25.65 -3.13 -0.67
C PRO A 177 26.14 -4.58 -0.83
N LEU A 178 25.26 -5.53 -1.15
CA LEU A 178 25.59 -6.96 -1.29
C LEU A 178 25.74 -7.40 -2.76
N LEU A 179 25.32 -6.55 -3.69
CA LEU A 179 25.31 -6.85 -5.12
C LEU A 179 26.66 -6.53 -5.76
N ASP A 180 27.08 -7.41 -6.66
CA ASP A 180 28.19 -7.27 -7.59
C ASP A 180 27.74 -7.70 -9.01
N GLU A 181 28.64 -7.66 -9.99
CA GLU A 181 28.35 -8.00 -11.39
C GLU A 181 27.93 -9.46 -11.61
N GLN A 182 28.26 -10.35 -10.67
CA GLN A 182 27.91 -11.77 -10.72
C GLN A 182 26.64 -12.08 -9.93
N SER A 183 26.03 -11.07 -9.32
CA SER A 183 24.92 -11.24 -8.40
C SER A 183 23.57 -11.35 -9.10
N ALA A 184 22.78 -12.33 -8.67
CA ALA A 184 21.36 -12.44 -9.00
C ALA A 184 20.53 -12.51 -7.71
N VAL A 185 19.26 -12.09 -7.78
CA VAL A 185 18.33 -12.13 -6.64
C VAL A 185 17.26 -13.18 -6.90
N LEU A 186 17.14 -14.13 -5.99
CA LEU A 186 16.06 -15.11 -5.99
C LEU A 186 15.04 -14.75 -4.90
N VAL A 187 13.87 -14.28 -5.30
CA VAL A 187 12.75 -14.07 -4.38
C VAL A 187 11.97 -15.38 -4.25
N VAL A 188 11.80 -15.86 -3.02
CA VAL A 188 11.07 -17.11 -2.75
C VAL A 188 9.80 -16.83 -1.96
N ALA A 189 8.64 -17.12 -2.54
CA ALA A 189 7.34 -16.93 -1.89
C ALA A 189 6.72 -18.25 -1.44
N HIS A 190 5.86 -18.18 -0.43
CA HIS A 190 5.01 -19.30 -0.05
C HIS A 190 3.97 -19.59 -1.15
N ASP A 191 3.57 -20.84 -1.25
CA ASP A 191 2.52 -21.26 -2.18
C ASP A 191 1.15 -20.71 -1.78
N SER A 192 0.23 -20.65 -2.74
CA SER A 192 -1.18 -20.41 -2.47
C SER A 192 -1.99 -21.63 -2.86
N ALA A 193 -2.95 -21.98 -2.01
CA ALA A 193 -3.97 -22.98 -2.31
C ALA A 193 -5.05 -22.44 -3.29
N LEU A 194 -4.95 -21.18 -3.71
CA LEU A 194 -5.83 -20.63 -4.75
C LEU A 194 -5.46 -21.19 -6.13
N PRO A 195 -6.44 -21.34 -7.04
CA PRO A 195 -6.19 -21.73 -8.43
C PRO A 195 -5.21 -20.78 -9.13
N GLU A 196 -5.30 -19.48 -8.86
CA GLU A 196 -4.38 -18.47 -9.37
C GLU A 196 -3.31 -18.11 -8.33
N LEU A 197 -2.11 -17.82 -8.81
CA LEU A 197 -1.02 -17.34 -7.95
C LEU A 197 -1.35 -15.91 -7.45
N PRO A 198 -1.16 -15.63 -6.15
CA PRO A 198 -1.36 -14.29 -5.63
C PRO A 198 -0.44 -13.29 -6.35
N PRO A 199 -0.92 -12.08 -6.66
CA PRO A 199 -0.17 -11.12 -7.45
C PRO A 199 0.98 -10.48 -6.67
N GLU A 200 0.99 -10.55 -5.34
CA GLU A 200 1.90 -9.79 -4.48
C GLU A 200 3.39 -10.10 -4.71
N PRO A 201 3.85 -11.36 -4.81
CA PRO A 201 5.26 -11.66 -5.05
C PRO A 201 5.74 -11.16 -6.42
N ALA A 202 4.91 -11.30 -7.46
CA ALA A 202 5.24 -10.83 -8.80
C ALA A 202 5.26 -9.28 -8.86
N LEU A 203 4.30 -8.63 -8.21
CA LEU A 203 4.25 -7.19 -8.04
C LEU A 203 5.46 -6.65 -7.28
N PHE A 204 5.86 -7.34 -6.20
CA PHE A 204 7.06 -7.04 -5.45
C PHE A 204 8.32 -7.11 -6.33
N CYS A 205 8.52 -8.21 -7.06
CA CYS A 205 9.65 -8.37 -7.98
C CYS A 205 9.68 -7.29 -9.06
N ARG A 206 8.51 -6.94 -9.63
CA ARG A 206 8.41 -5.85 -10.61
C ARG A 206 8.86 -4.51 -10.03
N ARG A 207 8.47 -4.20 -8.79
CA ARG A 207 8.91 -2.97 -8.10
C ARG A 207 10.39 -3.02 -7.75
N LEU A 208 10.89 -4.17 -7.32
CA LEU A 208 12.30 -4.35 -6.99
C LEU A 208 13.20 -4.13 -8.21
N ARG A 209 12.83 -4.67 -9.39
CA ARG A 209 13.53 -4.41 -10.67
C ARG A 209 13.62 -2.93 -11.01
N ARG A 210 12.59 -2.14 -10.68
CA ARG A 210 12.63 -0.67 -10.87
C ARG A 210 13.59 0.02 -9.91
N GLN A 211 13.82 -0.54 -8.72
CA GLN A 211 14.75 0.01 -7.73
C GLN A 211 16.20 -0.43 -7.98
N LEU A 212 16.40 -1.53 -8.70
CA LEU A 212 17.69 -2.18 -8.99
C LEU A 212 17.81 -2.48 -10.50
N PRO A 213 17.92 -1.45 -11.36
CA PRO A 213 18.04 -1.65 -12.80
C PRO A 213 19.31 -2.46 -13.13
N GLY A 214 19.19 -3.40 -14.07
CA GLY A 214 20.30 -4.27 -14.50
C GLY A 214 20.52 -5.52 -13.64
N VAL A 215 19.90 -5.62 -12.47
CA VAL A 215 20.01 -6.81 -11.61
C VAL A 215 19.04 -7.89 -12.07
N GLU A 216 19.55 -9.11 -12.27
CA GLU A 216 18.72 -10.28 -12.52
C GLU A 216 17.90 -10.63 -11.27
N ILE A 217 16.57 -10.61 -11.40
CA ILE A 217 15.64 -10.91 -10.30
C ILE A 217 14.66 -11.99 -10.78
N ALA A 218 14.66 -13.15 -10.12
CA ALA A 218 13.73 -14.24 -10.36
C ALA A 218 12.77 -14.44 -9.19
N LEU A 219 11.57 -14.94 -9.50
CA LEU A 219 10.56 -15.34 -8.52
C LEU A 219 10.35 -16.85 -8.64
N GLY A 220 10.54 -17.56 -7.54
CA GLY A 220 10.15 -18.95 -7.38
C GLY A 220 9.23 -19.15 -6.17
N TYR A 221 8.51 -20.26 -6.18
CA TYR A 221 7.66 -20.69 -5.06
C TYR A 221 8.23 -21.95 -4.40
N MET A 222 7.84 -22.20 -3.16
CA MET A 222 8.36 -23.33 -2.39
C MET A 222 8.05 -24.69 -3.03
N ARG A 223 6.80 -24.90 -3.45
CA ARG A 223 6.36 -26.19 -4.03
C ARG A 223 5.63 -26.04 -5.35
N ARG A 224 5.07 -24.86 -5.63
CA ARG A 224 4.36 -24.58 -6.88
C ARG A 224 5.31 -24.15 -7.99
N GLN A 225 5.01 -24.53 -9.24
CA GLN A 225 5.78 -24.05 -10.37
C GLN A 225 5.51 -22.56 -10.69
N PRO A 226 6.54 -21.79 -11.07
CA PRO A 226 7.95 -22.20 -11.12
C PRO A 226 8.55 -22.32 -9.71
N THR A 227 9.22 -23.44 -9.41
CA THR A 227 9.77 -23.67 -8.06
C THR A 227 11.03 -22.84 -7.83
N ALA A 228 11.35 -22.55 -6.57
CA ALA A 228 12.57 -21.85 -6.21
C ALA A 228 13.83 -22.60 -6.67
N HIS A 229 13.80 -23.93 -6.66
CA HIS A 229 14.90 -24.77 -7.14
C HIS A 229 15.07 -24.65 -8.66
N GLU A 230 13.98 -24.77 -9.44
CA GLU A 230 14.02 -24.58 -10.89
C GLU A 230 14.54 -23.18 -11.26
N ARG A 231 14.11 -22.15 -10.54
CA ARG A 231 14.56 -20.78 -10.77
C ARG A 231 16.02 -20.57 -10.39
N LEU A 232 16.50 -21.18 -9.31
CA LEU A 232 17.91 -21.14 -8.92
C LEU A 232 18.81 -21.70 -10.02
N ALA A 233 18.41 -22.80 -10.66
CA ALA A 233 19.16 -23.38 -11.77
C ALA A 233 19.23 -22.45 -12.99
N GLN A 234 18.13 -21.73 -13.28
CA GLN A 234 17.99 -20.85 -14.45
C GLN A 234 18.66 -19.47 -14.32
N LEU A 235 19.03 -19.04 -13.13
CA LEU A 235 19.73 -17.75 -12.94
C LEU A 235 21.10 -17.78 -13.61
N HIS A 236 21.49 -16.67 -14.24
CA HIS A 236 22.80 -16.50 -14.87
C HIS A 236 23.87 -16.10 -13.84
N GLY A 237 23.49 -15.34 -12.81
CA GLY A 237 24.41 -14.96 -11.73
C GLY A 237 24.94 -16.16 -10.94
N SER A 238 26.27 -16.23 -10.76
CA SER A 238 26.94 -17.25 -9.95
C SER A 238 26.85 -16.96 -8.45
N ARG A 239 26.47 -15.74 -8.05
CA ARG A 239 26.22 -15.35 -6.66
C ARG A 239 24.74 -15.02 -6.44
N VAL A 240 24.02 -15.89 -5.75
CA VAL A 240 22.57 -15.74 -5.55
C VAL A 240 22.27 -15.18 -4.17
N LEU A 241 21.61 -14.02 -4.15
CA LEU A 241 21.01 -13.45 -2.95
C LEU A 241 19.57 -13.95 -2.84
N LEU A 242 19.32 -14.90 -1.93
CA LEU A 242 17.99 -15.44 -1.70
C LEU A 242 17.23 -14.55 -0.72
N LEU A 243 16.12 -13.96 -1.18
CA LEU A 243 15.23 -13.13 -0.38
C LEU A 243 13.91 -13.87 -0.10
N PRO A 244 13.67 -14.35 1.13
CA PRO A 244 12.40 -14.99 1.47
C PRO A 244 11.27 -13.95 1.57
N PHE A 245 10.26 -14.09 0.71
CA PHE A 245 9.03 -13.28 0.75
C PHE A 245 8.04 -13.84 1.78
N LEU A 246 8.48 -13.84 3.05
CA LEU A 246 7.78 -14.47 4.17
C LEU A 246 7.59 -13.49 5.32
N LEU A 247 6.64 -13.85 6.18
CA LEU A 247 6.29 -13.06 7.35
C LEU A 247 7.19 -13.36 8.56
N THR A 248 7.63 -14.61 8.73
CA THR A 248 8.37 -15.08 9.90
C THR A 248 9.41 -16.11 9.51
N GLU A 249 10.54 -16.12 10.21
CA GLU A 249 11.48 -17.26 10.24
C GLU A 249 10.77 -18.43 10.96
N GLY A 250 10.32 -19.42 10.20
CA GLY A 250 9.59 -20.59 10.72
C GLY A 250 9.91 -21.84 9.90
N TYR A 251 9.15 -22.91 10.09
CA TYR A 251 9.39 -24.20 9.43
C TYR A 251 9.64 -24.08 7.92
N HIS A 252 8.77 -23.37 7.20
CA HIS A 252 8.94 -23.16 5.76
C HIS A 252 10.22 -22.40 5.40
N ALA A 253 10.61 -21.43 6.21
CA ALA A 253 11.86 -20.73 6.03
C ALA A 253 13.05 -21.68 6.27
N ALA A 254 12.97 -22.60 7.23
CA ALA A 254 14.05 -23.52 7.55
C ALA A 254 14.19 -24.69 6.55
N CYS A 255 13.08 -25.22 6.04
CA CYS A 255 13.07 -26.50 5.32
C CYS A 255 12.82 -26.40 3.81
N ASP A 256 12.10 -25.38 3.35
CA ASP A 256 11.61 -25.33 1.96
C ASP A 256 12.37 -24.35 1.06
N LEU A 257 13.31 -23.59 1.62
CA LEU A 257 14.14 -22.65 0.88
C LEU A 257 15.39 -23.35 0.33
N PRO A 258 15.82 -23.03 -0.91
CA PRO A 258 17.07 -23.55 -1.43
C PRO A 258 18.27 -23.31 -0.50
N GLY A 259 19.02 -24.37 -0.23
CA GLY A 259 20.23 -24.35 0.59
C GLY A 259 21.51 -24.18 -0.23
N SER A 260 22.64 -24.01 0.47
CA SER A 260 23.97 -23.86 -0.16
C SER A 260 24.37 -25.07 -1.00
N GLU A 261 24.00 -26.28 -0.58
CA GLU A 261 24.27 -27.53 -1.32
C GLU A 261 23.55 -27.54 -2.68
N GLN A 262 22.28 -27.17 -2.71
CA GLN A 262 21.50 -27.07 -3.95
C GLN A 262 22.01 -25.97 -4.87
N ALA A 263 22.50 -24.86 -4.33
CA ALA A 263 23.16 -23.83 -5.13
C ALA A 263 24.48 -24.34 -5.75
N ALA A 264 25.30 -25.03 -4.95
CA ALA A 264 26.57 -25.60 -5.41
C ALA A 264 26.37 -26.64 -6.52
N ALA A 265 25.32 -27.47 -6.43
CA ALA A 265 24.95 -28.43 -7.48
C ALA A 265 24.65 -27.76 -8.84
N CYS A 266 24.29 -26.48 -8.85
CA CYS A 266 24.09 -25.68 -10.06
C CYS A 266 25.25 -24.72 -10.37
N GLY A 267 26.41 -24.89 -9.72
CA GLY A 267 27.59 -24.03 -9.91
C GLY A 267 27.45 -22.62 -9.30
N LYS A 268 26.61 -22.45 -8.27
CA LYS A 268 26.31 -21.14 -7.67
C LYS A 268 26.64 -21.09 -6.18
N SER A 269 26.98 -19.90 -5.70
CA SER A 269 26.99 -19.57 -4.27
C SER A 269 25.65 -18.96 -3.86
N LEU A 270 25.24 -19.14 -2.60
CA LEU A 270 23.96 -18.64 -2.11
C LEU A 270 24.13 -17.94 -0.76
N LEU A 271 23.68 -16.69 -0.70
CA LEU A 271 23.53 -15.93 0.54
C LEU A 271 22.04 -15.77 0.83
N ARG A 272 21.57 -16.44 1.89
CA ARG A 272 20.21 -16.24 2.40
C ARG A 272 20.12 -14.95 3.20
N LEU A 273 19.14 -14.14 2.82
CA LEU A 273 18.77 -12.93 3.55
C LEU A 273 17.66 -13.24 4.58
N PRO A 274 17.49 -12.37 5.59
CA PRO A 274 16.35 -12.47 6.49
C PRO A 274 15.01 -12.38 5.75
N VAL A 275 13.95 -12.95 6.33
CA VAL A 275 12.59 -12.79 5.80
C VAL A 275 12.23 -11.31 5.62
N ILE A 276 11.47 -11.02 4.55
CA ILE A 276 11.20 -9.64 4.16
C ILE A 276 10.46 -8.81 5.22
N ALA A 277 9.68 -9.45 6.09
CA ALA A 277 9.00 -8.74 7.18
C ALA A 277 9.97 -8.18 8.24
N GLU A 278 11.17 -8.76 8.42
CA GLU A 278 12.18 -8.19 9.32
C GLU A 278 12.70 -6.84 8.83
N LEU A 279 12.58 -6.55 7.52
CA LEU A 279 12.93 -5.24 6.98
C LEU A 279 12.05 -4.13 7.56
N LEU A 280 10.86 -4.46 8.06
CA LEU A 280 9.94 -3.51 8.69
C LEU A 280 10.33 -3.17 10.13
N GLN A 281 11.13 -4.03 10.77
CA GLN A 281 11.65 -3.80 12.13
C GLN A 281 12.96 -3.02 12.09
N ARG A 282 13.66 -3.05 10.96
CA ARG A 282 14.84 -2.21 10.74
C ARG A 282 14.36 -0.77 10.59
N ASP A 283 14.75 0.07 11.54
CA ASP A 283 14.50 1.51 11.46
C ASP A 283 15.30 2.08 10.27
N LEU A 284 14.66 2.13 9.09
CA LEU A 284 15.25 2.66 7.85
C LEU A 284 15.15 4.19 7.77
N SER A 285 14.69 4.83 8.85
CA SER A 285 14.57 6.28 8.99
C SER A 285 15.90 6.97 8.65
N PRO A 286 15.87 8.13 7.96
CA PRO A 286 17.08 8.93 7.71
C PRO A 286 17.85 9.28 8.99
N ALA A 287 17.17 9.39 10.14
CA ALA A 287 17.76 9.62 11.45
C ALA A 287 18.68 8.47 11.90
N ALA A 288 18.26 7.21 11.71
CA ALA A 288 19.06 6.03 12.04
C ALA A 288 20.27 5.83 11.09
N ARG A 289 20.25 6.45 9.90
CA ARG A 289 21.41 6.45 8.97
C ARG A 289 22.54 7.37 9.43
N ARG A 290 22.23 8.44 10.18
CA ARG A 290 23.25 9.39 10.67
C ARG A 290 24.06 8.83 11.84
N SER A 291 23.48 7.97 12.68
CA SER A 291 24.17 7.34 13.81
C SER A 291 25.07 6.17 13.43
N ARG A 292 25.03 5.70 12.18
CA ARG A 292 25.84 4.56 11.67
C ARG A 292 26.99 4.96 10.76
N ARG A 293 27.28 6.25 10.57
CA ARG A 293 28.54 6.65 9.94
C ARG A 293 29.68 6.30 10.90
N PRO A 294 30.65 5.44 10.52
CA PRO A 294 31.84 5.26 11.33
C PRO A 294 32.51 6.62 11.48
N ALA A 295 32.93 6.95 12.70
CA ALA A 295 33.67 8.17 12.97
C ALA A 295 34.87 8.24 12.01
N PRO A 296 35.18 9.42 11.45
CA PRO A 296 36.37 9.56 10.63
C PRO A 296 37.56 9.07 11.44
N ARG A 297 38.33 8.13 10.86
CA ARG A 297 39.57 7.65 11.47
C ARG A 297 40.48 8.88 11.62
N ALA A 298 40.83 9.18 12.87
CA ALA A 298 41.86 10.16 13.23
C ALA A 298 43.24 9.62 12.85
#